data_AF-A0A9P9A9P8-F1
#
_entry.id   AF-A0A9P9A9P8-F1
#
_cell.length_a   1.000
_cell.length_b   1.000
_cell.length_c   1.000
_cell.angle_alpha   90.00
_cell.angle_beta   90.00
_cell.angle_gamma   90.00
#
_symmetry.space_group_name_H-M   'P 1'
#
loop_
_entity.id
_entity.type
_entity.pdbx_description
1 polymer ?
#
loop_
_entity_poly.entity_id
_entity_poly.type
_entity_poly.pdbx_seq_one_letter_code
_entity_poly.pdbx_strand_id
1 'polypeptide(L)'
;MTQTTIGLSEAFANACPGLHEKWGAILVRTANAAENDEEQWTTALEKLRAYALSSLEETDLDPGDLALPEVTDPVALAGVGNGTLRTAFYKGIDLFLRRNRDPGDEEWPSDARKDAFIVVDGPSLASLVDGPAFDIARPPSLDEPWVVVVDSRDPTIVAYRGGGPYTGAVRVKARALGQFFDELANKSMERLCPIREYDGQIPLYDGSGQRRLIDPPGGLEGRYRFPQGTPRGAQGAKAMLDDIERAGMLWRDD
;
A
#
# COMPACT_ATOMS: atom_id res chain seq x y z
N MET A 1 21.55 -0.11 -11.55
CA MET A 1 20.53 0.60 -10.76
C MET A 1 20.34 1.96 -11.40
N THR A 2 19.09 2.42 -11.54
CA THR A 2 18.80 3.76 -12.11
C THR A 2 19.05 4.83 -11.04
N GLN A 3 19.44 6.05 -11.46
CA GLN A 3 19.60 7.19 -10.55
C GLN A 3 18.33 7.47 -9.74
N THR A 4 17.16 7.24 -10.35
CA THR A 4 15.83 7.37 -9.72
C THR A 4 15.68 6.51 -8.48
N THR A 5 16.06 5.23 -8.52
CA THR A 5 15.94 4.34 -7.35
C THR A 5 16.85 4.78 -6.21
N ILE A 6 18.04 5.31 -6.50
CA ILE A 6 18.98 5.79 -5.48
C ILE A 6 18.40 7.02 -4.76
N GLY A 7 17.93 8.01 -5.53
CA GLY A 7 17.31 9.21 -4.96
C GLY A 7 16.08 8.88 -4.10
N LEU A 8 15.22 7.99 -4.58
CA LEU A 8 14.04 7.55 -3.82
C LEU A 8 14.42 6.81 -2.53
N SER A 9 15.45 5.96 -2.54
CA SER A 9 15.92 5.31 -1.31
C SER A 9 16.41 6.30 -0.27
N GLU A 10 17.10 7.37 -0.69
CA GLU A 10 17.49 8.44 0.22
C GLU A 10 16.28 9.21 0.74
N ALA A 11 15.30 9.50 -0.11
CA ALA A 11 14.05 10.16 0.31
C ALA A 11 13.30 9.33 1.37
N PHE A 12 13.18 8.02 1.18
CA PHE A 12 12.63 7.12 2.19
C PHE A 12 13.45 7.13 3.49
N ALA A 13 14.77 7.04 3.41
CA ALA A 13 15.63 7.09 4.59
C ALA A 13 15.51 8.41 5.37
N ASN A 14 15.27 9.52 4.65
CA ASN A 14 15.09 10.86 5.23
C ASN A 14 13.68 11.10 5.77
N ALA A 15 12.70 10.27 5.41
CA ALA A 15 11.34 10.30 5.97
C ALA A 15 11.21 9.51 7.28
N CYS A 16 12.15 8.62 7.60
CA CYS A 16 12.16 7.83 8.83
C CYS A 16 12.48 8.58 10.14
N PRO A 17 13.30 9.65 10.18
CA PRO A 17 13.55 10.40 11.41
C PRO A 17 12.24 10.92 12.03
N GLY A 18 12.11 10.82 13.35
CA GLY A 18 10.92 11.29 14.07
C GLY A 18 9.77 10.28 14.19
N LEU A 19 9.95 9.05 13.69
CA LEU A 19 8.98 7.96 13.87
C LEU A 19 9.02 7.31 15.27
N HIS A 20 9.95 7.69 16.15
CA HIS A 20 10.10 7.05 17.47
C HIS A 20 8.79 7.08 18.27
N GLU A 21 8.34 5.91 18.77
CA GLU A 21 7.08 5.77 19.54
C GLU A 21 5.83 6.28 18.79
N LYS A 22 5.92 6.42 17.46
CA LYS A 22 4.80 6.78 16.60
C LYS A 22 4.23 5.56 15.90
N TRP A 23 2.94 5.60 15.66
CA TRP A 23 2.20 4.66 14.85
C TRP A 23 2.03 5.26 13.43
N GLY A 24 1.80 4.44 12.41
CA GLY A 24 1.48 4.92 11.05
C GLY A 24 2.36 4.29 9.97
N ALA A 25 2.60 4.99 8.88
CA ALA A 25 3.41 4.50 7.76
C ALA A 25 3.92 5.66 6.91
N ILE A 26 5.01 5.43 6.17
CA ILE A 26 5.50 6.39 5.18
C ILE A 26 4.45 6.57 4.08
N LEU A 27 4.16 7.83 3.75
CA LEU A 27 3.21 8.23 2.71
C LEU A 27 4.00 8.63 1.45
N VAL A 28 3.64 8.08 0.29
CA VAL A 28 4.26 8.39 -0.99
C VAL A 28 3.26 9.12 -1.87
N ARG A 29 3.57 10.38 -2.21
CA ARG A 29 2.73 11.21 -3.07
C ARG A 29 3.13 10.99 -4.53
N THR A 30 2.40 10.12 -5.22
CA THR A 30 2.57 9.92 -6.68
C THR A 30 1.56 10.72 -7.49
N ALA A 31 0.40 11.05 -6.88
CA ALA A 31 -0.61 11.90 -7.47
C ALA A 31 -0.09 13.32 -7.73
N ASN A 32 -0.34 13.84 -8.94
CA ASN A 32 -0.05 15.22 -9.31
C ASN A 32 1.39 15.65 -9.00
N ALA A 33 2.33 14.70 -9.01
CA ALA A 33 3.73 14.95 -8.69
C ALA A 33 4.28 16.12 -9.54
N ALA A 34 3.84 16.24 -10.81
CA ALA A 34 4.23 17.33 -11.70
C ALA A 34 3.36 18.61 -11.62
N GLU A 35 2.12 18.52 -11.11
CA GLU A 35 1.15 19.63 -11.13
C GLU A 35 1.13 20.43 -9.81
N ASN A 36 1.65 19.85 -8.73
CA ASN A 36 1.90 20.51 -7.44
C ASN A 36 0.68 21.27 -6.86
N ASP A 37 -0.51 20.67 -6.96
CA ASP A 37 -1.72 21.20 -6.31
C ASP A 37 -1.68 20.92 -4.79
N GLU A 38 -1.02 21.83 -4.07
CA GLU A 38 -0.82 21.75 -2.62
C GLU A 38 -2.13 21.91 -1.82
N GLU A 39 -3.12 22.62 -2.36
CA GLU A 39 -4.40 22.83 -1.69
C GLU A 39 -5.22 21.52 -1.66
N GLN A 40 -5.29 20.83 -2.81
CA GLN A 40 -5.88 19.51 -2.88
C GLN A 40 -5.13 18.51 -2.01
N TRP A 41 -3.79 18.55 -2.02
CA TRP A 41 -2.98 17.66 -1.21
C TRP A 41 -3.21 17.86 0.30
N THR A 42 -3.23 19.12 0.74
CA THR A 42 -3.51 19.47 2.14
C THR A 42 -4.87 18.93 2.56
N THR A 43 -5.89 19.18 1.73
CA THR A 43 -7.26 18.68 1.97
C THR A 43 -7.30 17.15 2.06
N ALA A 44 -6.61 16.46 1.15
CA ALA A 44 -6.55 15.00 1.13
C ALA A 44 -5.84 14.44 2.37
N LEU A 45 -4.73 15.05 2.79
CA LEU A 45 -3.97 14.61 3.96
C LEU A 45 -4.75 14.85 5.27
N GLU A 46 -5.42 15.99 5.40
CA GLU A 46 -6.30 16.28 6.54
C GLU A 46 -7.44 15.26 6.62
N LYS A 47 -8.07 14.94 5.48
CA LYS A 47 -9.14 13.95 5.43
C LYS A 47 -8.63 12.54 5.74
N LEU A 48 -7.48 12.14 5.19
CA LEU A 48 -6.84 10.85 5.51
C LEU A 48 -6.58 10.72 7.01
N ARG A 49 -6.03 11.75 7.65
CA ARG A 49 -5.79 11.78 9.09
C ARG A 49 -7.08 11.64 9.88
N ALA A 50 -8.11 12.41 9.55
CA ALA A 50 -9.40 12.36 10.25
C ALA A 50 -10.02 10.95 10.21
N TYR A 51 -10.00 10.29 9.04
CA TYR A 51 -10.49 8.92 8.91
C TYR A 51 -9.61 7.89 9.62
N ALA A 52 -8.28 7.96 9.46
CA ALA A 52 -7.36 7.00 10.06
C ALA A 52 -7.40 7.03 11.60
N LEU A 53 -7.51 8.22 12.19
CA LEU A 53 -7.56 8.38 13.65
C LEU A 53 -8.84 7.81 14.27
N SER A 54 -9.96 7.79 13.54
CA SER A 54 -11.20 7.22 14.05
C SER A 54 -11.11 5.72 14.36
N SER A 55 -10.20 5.01 13.68
CA SER A 55 -9.93 3.60 13.99
C SER A 55 -9.15 3.37 15.27
N LEU A 56 -8.62 4.45 15.86
CA LEU A 56 -7.77 4.40 17.04
C LEU A 56 -8.51 4.83 18.30
N GLU A 57 -9.78 5.27 18.24
CA GLU A 57 -10.52 5.70 19.45
C GLU A 57 -10.80 4.54 20.44
N GLU A 58 -10.59 3.27 20.05
CA GLU A 58 -10.57 2.13 20.97
C GLU A 58 -9.19 1.87 21.61
N THR A 59 -8.16 2.61 21.20
CA THR A 59 -6.78 2.54 21.70
C THR A 59 -6.42 3.86 22.38
N ASP A 60 -5.66 3.86 23.48
CA ASP A 60 -5.22 5.07 24.19
C ASP A 60 -4.20 5.93 23.39
N LEU A 61 -4.23 5.88 22.05
CA LEU A 61 -3.30 6.56 21.15
C LEU A 61 -3.78 8.00 20.88
N ASP A 62 -2.89 8.98 21.08
CA ASP A 62 -3.18 10.38 20.77
C ASP A 62 -3.23 10.57 19.24
N PRO A 63 -4.13 11.41 18.70
CA PRO A 63 -4.06 11.91 17.33
C PRO A 63 -2.66 12.31 16.83
N GLY A 64 -1.82 12.84 17.72
CA GLY A 64 -0.42 13.20 17.47
C GLY A 64 0.53 12.01 17.36
N ASP A 65 0.06 10.78 17.57
CA ASP A 65 0.83 9.55 17.43
C ASP A 65 0.77 8.95 16.03
N LEU A 66 -0.18 9.40 15.19
CA LEU A 66 -0.21 9.05 13.77
C LEU A 66 0.86 9.82 12.99
N ALA A 67 1.96 9.15 12.66
CA ALA A 67 3.01 9.63 11.78
C ALA A 67 2.76 9.17 10.33
N LEU A 68 2.59 10.15 9.45
CA LEU A 68 2.53 9.98 8.00
C LEU A 68 3.61 10.85 7.34
N PRO A 69 4.91 10.55 7.56
CA PRO A 69 5.98 11.31 6.90
C PRO A 69 5.89 11.10 5.39
N GLU A 70 6.03 12.20 4.65
CA GLU A 70 5.82 12.21 3.21
C GLU A 70 7.14 12.03 2.45
N VAL A 71 7.11 11.15 1.45
CA VAL A 71 8.08 11.10 0.36
C VAL A 71 7.46 11.77 -0.84
N THR A 72 8.01 12.92 -1.18
CA THR A 72 7.64 13.72 -2.35
C THR A 72 8.88 14.02 -3.19
N ASP A 73 8.82 13.64 -4.46
CA ASP A 73 9.76 14.04 -5.49
C ASP A 73 9.01 14.01 -6.83
N PRO A 74 8.51 15.17 -7.30
CA PRO A 74 7.84 15.34 -8.59
C PRO A 74 8.45 14.59 -9.77
N VAL A 75 9.78 14.60 -9.86
CA VAL A 75 10.51 14.08 -11.01
C VAL A 75 10.78 12.60 -10.82
N ALA A 76 11.18 12.20 -9.60
CA ALA A 76 11.53 10.81 -9.33
C ALA A 76 10.30 9.91 -9.14
N LEU A 77 9.12 10.44 -8.82
CA LEU A 77 7.89 9.67 -8.62
C LEU A 77 6.96 9.62 -9.84
N ALA A 78 7.18 10.49 -10.84
CA ALA A 78 6.36 10.53 -12.05
C ALA A 78 6.41 9.19 -12.80
N GLY A 79 5.27 8.50 -12.89
CA GLY A 79 5.12 7.24 -13.61
C GLY A 79 5.88 6.06 -12.99
N VAL A 80 6.28 6.16 -11.72
CA VAL A 80 7.00 5.09 -11.03
C VAL A 80 6.03 4.02 -10.53
N GLY A 81 6.27 2.78 -10.96
CA GLY A 81 5.51 1.62 -10.51
C GLY A 81 5.84 1.16 -9.09
N ASN A 82 4.91 0.39 -8.51
CA ASN A 82 5.01 -0.14 -7.14
C ASN A 82 6.26 -1.02 -6.93
N GLY A 83 6.71 -1.77 -7.94
CA GLY A 83 7.97 -2.52 -7.89
C GLY A 83 9.21 -1.67 -7.59
N THR A 84 9.28 -0.49 -8.21
CA THR A 84 10.39 0.45 -8.00
C THR A 84 10.29 1.12 -6.64
N LEU A 85 9.09 1.58 -6.25
CA LEU A 85 8.85 2.17 -4.92
C LEU A 85 9.22 1.19 -3.81
N ARG A 86 8.80 -0.07 -3.92
CA ARG A 86 9.13 -1.14 -2.97
C ARG A 86 10.63 -1.34 -2.83
N THR A 87 11.34 -1.44 -3.96
CA THR A 87 12.80 -1.59 -3.97
C THR A 87 13.48 -0.38 -3.31
N ALA A 88 12.99 0.82 -3.59
CA ALA A 88 13.51 2.05 -3.00
C ALA A 88 13.25 2.12 -1.51
N PHE A 89 12.03 1.78 -1.06
CA PHE A 89 11.60 1.73 0.32
C PHE A 89 12.46 0.75 1.14
N TYR A 90 12.58 -0.50 0.70
CA TYR A 90 13.40 -1.50 1.40
C TYR A 90 14.84 -1.02 1.62
N LYS A 91 15.47 -0.47 0.58
CA LYS A 91 16.82 0.10 0.66
C LYS A 91 16.87 1.35 1.53
N GLY A 92 15.83 2.18 1.53
CA GLY A 92 15.74 3.38 2.36
C GLY A 92 15.67 3.03 3.84
N ILE A 93 14.85 2.05 4.22
CA ILE A 93 14.78 1.54 5.60
C ILE A 93 16.14 0.96 6.03
N ASP A 94 16.77 0.10 5.20
CA ASP A 94 18.11 -0.45 5.49
C ASP A 94 19.17 0.66 5.63
N LEU A 95 19.13 1.67 4.77
CA LEU A 95 20.03 2.83 4.83
C LEU A 95 19.82 3.63 6.13
N PHE A 96 18.58 3.88 6.52
CA PHE A 96 18.25 4.56 7.78
C PHE A 96 18.78 3.78 8.99
N LEU A 97 18.52 2.47 9.06
CA LEU A 97 18.99 1.61 10.16
C LEU A 97 20.52 1.60 10.24
N ARG A 98 21.22 1.53 9.10
CA ARG A 98 22.70 1.58 9.08
C ARG A 98 23.25 2.92 9.56
N ARG A 99 22.60 4.04 9.25
CA ARG A 99 23.02 5.39 9.66
C ARG A 99 22.82 5.64 11.15
N ASN A 100 21.78 5.03 11.73
CA ASN A 100 21.38 5.26 13.12
C ASN A 100 21.71 4.07 14.04
N ARG A 101 22.62 3.20 13.59
CA ARG A 101 23.00 1.99 14.33
C ARG A 101 23.68 2.38 15.64
N ASP A 102 23.04 2.11 16.76
CA ASP A 102 23.72 2.02 18.05
C ASP A 102 24.29 0.60 18.19
N PRO A 103 25.54 0.41 18.67
CA PRO A 103 26.10 -0.93 18.83
C PRO A 103 25.35 -1.71 19.91
N GLY A 104 24.31 -2.45 19.51
CA GLY A 104 23.52 -3.28 20.42
C GLY A 104 22.01 -3.27 20.14
N ASP A 105 21.53 -2.31 19.35
CA ASP A 105 20.11 -2.18 19.03
C ASP A 105 19.90 -2.13 17.51
N GLU A 106 19.49 -3.27 16.94
CA GLU A 106 19.09 -3.39 15.53
C GLU A 106 17.57 -3.28 15.36
N GLU A 107 16.85 -2.94 16.45
CA GLU A 107 15.41 -2.92 16.44
C GLU A 107 14.88 -1.64 15.79
N TRP A 108 13.74 -1.78 15.12
CA TRP A 108 13.06 -0.66 14.49
C TRP A 108 12.42 0.17 15.61
N PRO A 109 12.75 1.47 15.76
CA PRO A 109 12.48 2.22 16.98
C PRO A 109 11.04 2.75 17.08
N SER A 110 10.10 2.16 16.36
CA SER A 110 8.78 2.74 16.07
C SER A 110 7.71 1.69 15.86
N ASP A 111 6.46 2.01 16.18
CA ASP A 111 5.30 1.20 15.81
C ASP A 111 4.81 1.50 14.38
N ALA A 112 5.38 2.51 13.72
CA ALA A 112 5.12 2.79 12.32
C ALA A 112 5.60 1.62 11.45
N ARG A 113 4.89 1.36 10.35
CA ARG A 113 5.17 0.21 9.49
C ARG A 113 6.51 0.39 8.76
N LYS A 114 7.42 -0.56 8.98
CA LYS A 114 8.64 -0.75 8.18
C LYS A 114 8.48 -1.74 7.04
N ASP A 115 7.34 -2.42 6.99
CA ASP A 115 7.06 -3.53 6.09
C ASP A 115 5.92 -3.24 5.11
N ALA A 116 5.33 -2.04 5.18
CA ALA A 116 4.37 -1.52 4.22
C ALA A 116 4.45 0.02 4.18
N PHE A 117 4.02 0.61 3.07
CA PHE A 117 3.91 2.06 2.92
C PHE A 117 2.62 2.41 2.17
N ILE A 118 2.15 3.64 2.33
CA ILE A 118 0.93 4.15 1.69
C ILE A 118 1.32 4.88 0.41
N VAL A 119 0.60 4.62 -0.68
CA VAL A 119 0.69 5.38 -1.93
C VAL A 119 -0.62 6.14 -2.12
N VAL A 120 -0.50 7.44 -2.34
CA VAL A 120 -1.60 8.27 -2.83
C VAL A 120 -1.33 8.54 -4.30
N ASP A 121 -1.94 7.71 -5.14
CA ASP A 121 -1.99 7.86 -6.60
C ASP A 121 -3.14 8.80 -7.00
N GLY A 122 -3.23 9.16 -8.29
CA GLY A 122 -4.27 10.06 -8.79
C GLY A 122 -5.70 9.63 -8.37
N PRO A 123 -6.08 8.34 -8.57
CA PRO A 123 -7.36 7.82 -8.08
C PRO A 123 -7.57 7.91 -6.56
N SER A 124 -6.56 7.63 -5.75
CA SER A 124 -6.63 7.76 -4.28
C SER A 124 -6.79 9.22 -3.88
N LEU A 125 -6.07 10.13 -4.54
CA LEU A 125 -6.18 11.58 -4.31
C LEU A 125 -7.60 12.04 -4.63
N ALA A 126 -8.15 11.69 -5.80
CA ALA A 126 -9.53 12.01 -6.15
C ALA A 126 -10.51 11.42 -5.13
N SER A 127 -10.30 10.17 -4.69
CA SER A 127 -11.13 9.54 -3.67
C SER A 127 -11.08 10.29 -2.33
N LEU A 128 -9.92 10.81 -1.94
CA LEU A 128 -9.74 11.60 -0.72
C LEU A 128 -10.34 13.00 -0.87
N VAL A 129 -10.17 13.68 -1.99
CA VAL A 129 -10.69 15.04 -2.19
C VAL A 129 -12.21 15.02 -2.34
N ASP A 130 -12.74 14.17 -3.22
CA ASP A 130 -14.17 14.11 -3.56
C ASP A 130 -15.00 13.29 -2.57
N GLY A 131 -14.33 12.44 -1.77
CA GLY A 131 -14.98 11.61 -0.76
C GLY A 131 -15.71 12.44 0.30
N PRO A 132 -16.70 11.86 1.00
CA PRO A 132 -17.40 12.55 2.07
C PRO A 132 -16.43 13.00 3.17
N ALA A 133 -16.73 14.12 3.83
CA ALA A 133 -16.02 14.51 5.04
C ALA A 133 -16.19 13.45 6.13
N PHE A 134 -15.17 13.30 6.98
CA PHE A 134 -15.26 12.39 8.11
C PHE A 134 -16.35 12.86 9.09
N ASP A 135 -17.22 11.93 9.47
CA ASP A 135 -18.26 12.12 10.47
C ASP A 135 -18.38 10.84 11.29
N ILE A 136 -18.10 10.94 12.60
CA ILE A 136 -18.15 9.83 13.54
C ILE A 136 -19.57 9.25 13.67
N ALA A 137 -20.61 10.09 13.53
CA ALA A 137 -21.99 9.64 13.61
C ALA A 137 -22.43 8.90 12.34
N ARG A 138 -21.69 9.04 11.24
CA ARG A 138 -22.01 8.39 9.96
C ARG A 138 -21.50 6.94 9.96
N PRO A 139 -22.39 5.96 9.68
CA PRO A 139 -21.98 4.56 9.59
C PRO A 139 -21.00 4.34 8.42
N PRO A 140 -20.10 3.34 8.51
CA PRO A 140 -19.20 2.99 7.42
C PRO A 140 -19.95 2.73 6.12
N SER A 141 -19.47 3.32 5.02
CA SER A 141 -20.13 3.26 3.72
C SER A 141 -19.18 3.02 2.54
N LEU A 142 -19.74 2.57 1.41
CA LEU A 142 -18.97 2.21 0.21
C LEU A 142 -18.31 3.42 -0.47
N ASP A 143 -18.80 4.63 -0.25
CA ASP A 143 -18.29 5.89 -0.80
C ASP A 143 -17.17 6.52 0.05
N GLU A 144 -16.77 5.90 1.16
CA GLU A 144 -15.66 6.41 1.97
C GLU A 144 -14.34 6.46 1.19
N PRO A 145 -13.47 7.44 1.50
CA PRO A 145 -12.18 7.54 0.85
C PRO A 145 -11.31 6.30 1.12
N TRP A 146 -10.37 6.06 0.21
CA TRP A 146 -9.41 4.97 0.30
C TRP A 146 -8.03 5.40 -0.19
N VAL A 147 -7.02 4.63 0.18
CA VAL A 147 -5.63 4.76 -0.27
C VAL A 147 -5.10 3.41 -0.73
N VAL A 148 -3.98 3.39 -1.44
CA VAL A 148 -3.26 2.15 -1.75
C VAL A 148 -2.23 1.89 -0.65
N VAL A 149 -2.21 0.68 -0.11
CA VAL A 149 -1.11 0.21 0.73
C VAL A 149 -0.30 -0.81 -0.05
N VAL A 150 1.02 -0.64 -0.05
CA VAL A 150 1.97 -1.48 -0.78
C VAL A 150 2.81 -2.27 0.23
N ASP A 151 2.87 -3.59 0.05
CA ASP A 151 3.74 -4.50 0.81
C ASP A 151 5.19 -4.26 0.41
N SER A 152 6.09 -4.18 1.41
CA SER A 152 7.54 -4.12 1.18
C SER A 152 8.10 -5.40 0.58
N ARG A 153 7.42 -6.54 0.78
CA ARG A 153 7.85 -7.84 0.29
C ARG A 153 7.63 -7.95 -1.21
N ASP A 154 8.62 -8.50 -1.89
CA ASP A 154 8.54 -8.76 -3.33
C ASP A 154 7.39 -9.75 -3.61
N PRO A 155 6.38 -9.37 -4.40
CA PRO A 155 5.29 -10.28 -4.72
C PRO A 155 5.75 -11.52 -5.49
N THR A 156 6.90 -11.49 -6.17
CA THR A 156 7.42 -12.63 -6.94
C THR A 156 7.91 -13.79 -6.08
N ILE A 157 8.26 -13.54 -4.81
CA ILE A 157 8.69 -14.59 -3.88
C ILE A 157 7.51 -15.22 -3.13
N VAL A 158 6.30 -14.70 -3.33
CA VAL A 158 5.09 -15.21 -2.70
C VAL A 158 4.57 -16.42 -3.47
N ALA A 159 4.44 -17.54 -2.78
CA ALA A 159 4.01 -18.79 -3.40
C ALA A 159 2.61 -18.65 -4.01
N TYR A 160 2.48 -19.04 -5.28
CA TYR A 160 1.21 -19.03 -5.99
C TYR A 160 0.19 -19.99 -5.35
N ARG A 161 -1.03 -19.50 -5.07
CA ARG A 161 -2.09 -20.24 -4.36
C ARG A 161 -3.30 -20.64 -5.23
N GLY A 162 -3.24 -20.38 -6.54
CA GLY A 162 -4.40 -20.44 -7.44
C GLY A 162 -5.05 -19.07 -7.59
N GLY A 163 -5.73 -18.81 -8.72
CA GLY A 163 -6.26 -17.50 -9.07
C GLY A 163 -5.17 -16.52 -9.52
N GLY A 164 -5.36 -15.22 -9.31
CA GLY A 164 -4.38 -14.22 -9.72
C GLY A 164 -3.15 -14.17 -8.82
N PRO A 165 -1.95 -13.86 -9.35
CA PRO A 165 -0.75 -13.70 -8.54
C PRO A 165 -0.92 -12.54 -7.56
N TYR A 166 -0.24 -12.64 -6.41
CA TYR A 166 -0.32 -11.64 -5.35
C TYR A 166 0.39 -10.35 -5.76
N THR A 167 -0.31 -9.23 -5.97
CA THR A 167 0.30 -8.01 -6.54
C THR A 167 1.18 -7.20 -5.59
N GLY A 168 1.16 -7.50 -4.29
CA GLY A 168 1.88 -6.68 -3.32
C GLY A 168 1.22 -5.33 -3.02
N ALA A 169 -0.05 -5.13 -3.41
CA ALA A 169 -0.79 -3.90 -3.15
C ALA A 169 -2.27 -4.18 -2.89
N VAL A 170 -2.90 -3.36 -2.04
CA VAL A 170 -4.32 -3.44 -1.67
C VAL A 170 -4.87 -2.03 -1.47
N ARG A 171 -6.11 -1.81 -1.92
CA ARG A 171 -6.85 -0.59 -1.53
C ARG A 171 -7.37 -0.76 -0.11
N VAL A 172 -7.17 0.25 0.72
CA VAL A 172 -7.61 0.26 2.12
C VAL A 172 -8.51 1.47 2.31
N LYS A 173 -9.73 1.25 2.82
CA LYS A 173 -10.58 2.36 3.26
C LYS A 173 -9.84 3.16 4.32
N ALA A 174 -9.84 4.48 4.22
CA ALA A 174 -9.08 5.33 5.13
C ALA A 174 -9.50 5.10 6.59
N ARG A 175 -10.80 4.85 6.84
CA ARG A 175 -11.33 4.49 8.16
C ARG A 175 -10.78 3.16 8.70
N ALA A 176 -10.39 2.23 7.84
CA ALA A 176 -9.95 0.89 8.23
C ALA A 176 -8.42 0.77 8.31
N LEU A 177 -7.69 1.89 8.20
CA LEU A 177 -6.23 1.88 8.09
C LEU A 177 -5.54 1.42 9.40
N GLY A 178 -6.02 1.86 10.56
CA GLY A 178 -5.55 1.39 11.87
C GLY A 178 -5.71 -0.12 12.02
N GLN A 179 -6.95 -0.59 11.90
CA GLN A 179 -7.28 -2.02 11.93
C GLN A 179 -6.43 -2.84 10.93
N PHE A 180 -6.23 -2.33 9.72
CA PHE A 180 -5.44 -3.02 8.71
C PHE A 180 -3.98 -3.20 9.15
N PHE A 181 -3.37 -2.16 9.72
CA PHE A 181 -2.00 -2.21 10.21
C PHE A 181 -1.86 -3.07 11.48
N ASP A 182 -2.85 -3.08 12.38
CA ASP A 182 -2.90 -4.00 13.52
C ASP A 182 -2.96 -5.46 13.05
N GLU A 183 -3.76 -5.74 12.03
CA GLU A 183 -3.81 -7.07 11.43
C GLU A 183 -2.49 -7.45 10.76
N LEU A 184 -1.79 -6.49 10.13
CA LEU A 184 -0.47 -6.71 9.54
C LEU A 184 0.61 -7.01 10.59
N ALA A 185 0.42 -6.68 11.88
CA ALA A 185 1.35 -7.10 12.93
C ALA A 185 1.33 -8.63 13.14
N ASN A 186 0.21 -9.29 12.81
CA ASN A 186 -0.01 -10.71 13.08
C ASN A 186 -0.15 -11.57 11.80
N LYS A 187 -0.46 -10.94 10.66
CA LYS A 187 -0.74 -11.61 9.38
C LYS A 187 0.04 -10.93 8.28
N SER A 188 0.48 -11.71 7.30
CA SER A 188 1.05 -11.14 6.07
C SER A 188 -0.03 -10.45 5.23
N MET A 189 0.32 -9.39 4.51
CA MET A 189 -0.63 -8.69 3.62
C MET A 189 -1.26 -9.63 2.58
N GLU A 190 -0.49 -10.60 2.07
CA GLU A 190 -0.98 -11.68 1.21
C GLU A 190 -2.17 -12.45 1.82
N ARG A 191 -2.20 -12.67 3.15
CA ARG A 191 -3.32 -13.36 3.82
C ARG A 191 -4.54 -12.47 4.00
N LEU A 192 -4.36 -11.15 4.02
CA LEU A 192 -5.42 -10.16 4.09
C LEU A 192 -6.04 -9.91 2.72
N CYS A 193 -5.25 -9.99 1.65
CA CYS A 193 -5.71 -9.76 0.29
C CYS A 193 -6.55 -10.95 -0.23
N PRO A 194 -7.75 -10.71 -0.80
CA PRO A 194 -8.43 -11.72 -1.61
C PRO A 194 -7.60 -12.16 -2.80
N ILE A 195 -7.84 -13.41 -3.22
CA ILE A 195 -7.31 -13.96 -4.46
C ILE A 195 -8.12 -13.40 -5.63
N ARG A 196 -7.45 -12.83 -6.62
CA ARG A 196 -8.09 -12.30 -7.83
C ARG A 196 -8.58 -13.43 -8.74
N GLU A 197 -9.69 -13.21 -9.42
CA GLU A 197 -10.29 -14.11 -10.40
C GLU A 197 -9.95 -13.74 -11.85
N TYR A 198 -9.72 -12.46 -12.12
CA TYR A 198 -9.29 -11.98 -13.44
C TYR A 198 -8.38 -10.76 -13.34
N ASP A 199 -7.73 -10.48 -14.46
CA ASP A 199 -6.78 -9.40 -14.59
C ASP A 199 -7.38 -8.03 -14.29
N GLY A 200 -6.63 -7.20 -13.57
CA GLY A 200 -7.03 -5.87 -13.13
C GLY A 200 -8.00 -5.82 -11.94
N GLN A 201 -8.48 -6.94 -11.38
CA GLN A 201 -9.23 -6.87 -10.12
C GLN A 201 -8.38 -6.32 -8.99
N ILE A 202 -8.99 -5.46 -8.17
CA ILE A 202 -8.28 -4.74 -7.13
C ILE A 202 -8.72 -5.26 -5.75
N PRO A 203 -7.81 -5.82 -4.95
CA PRO A 203 -8.08 -6.15 -3.55
C PRO A 203 -8.52 -4.91 -2.76
N LEU A 204 -9.61 -5.04 -2.00
CA LEU A 204 -10.11 -4.02 -1.08
C LEU A 204 -10.15 -4.57 0.35
N TYR A 205 -9.58 -3.81 1.27
CA TYR A 205 -9.76 -3.95 2.70
C TYR A 205 -10.65 -2.80 3.22
N ASP A 206 -11.81 -3.14 3.77
CA ASP A 206 -12.79 -2.17 4.26
C ASP A 206 -13.11 -2.33 5.77
N GLY A 207 -12.33 -3.13 6.49
CA GLY A 207 -12.50 -3.41 7.92
C GLY A 207 -13.64 -4.36 8.26
N SER A 208 -14.48 -4.76 7.30
CA SER A 208 -15.66 -5.61 7.56
C SER A 208 -15.34 -7.09 7.86
N GLY A 209 -14.07 -7.49 7.78
CA GLY A 209 -13.64 -8.89 7.85
C GLY A 209 -14.00 -9.71 6.60
N GLN A 210 -14.80 -9.17 5.67
CA GLN A 210 -15.08 -9.78 4.38
C GLN A 210 -13.97 -9.45 3.39
N ARG A 211 -13.52 -10.46 2.64
CA ARG A 211 -12.58 -10.25 1.54
C ARG A 211 -13.32 -9.70 0.34
N ARG A 212 -12.98 -8.47 -0.10
CA ARG A 212 -13.65 -7.81 -1.22
C ARG A 212 -12.70 -7.53 -2.38
N LEU A 213 -13.23 -7.68 -3.59
CA LEU A 213 -12.58 -7.33 -4.84
C LEU A 213 -13.38 -6.22 -5.50
N ILE A 214 -12.67 -5.24 -6.04
CA ILE A 214 -13.24 -4.17 -6.86
C ILE A 214 -12.98 -4.50 -8.33
N ASP A 215 -14.00 -4.30 -9.15
CA ASP A 215 -13.86 -4.37 -10.59
C ASP A 215 -13.09 -3.16 -11.11
N PRO A 216 -12.08 -3.38 -11.97
CA PRO A 216 -11.42 -2.28 -12.63
C PRO A 216 -12.39 -1.54 -13.55
N PRO A 217 -12.09 -0.27 -13.88
CA PRO A 217 -12.81 0.46 -14.91
C PRO A 217 -12.91 -0.33 -16.23
N GLY A 218 -14.05 -0.20 -16.92
CA GLY A 218 -14.31 -0.90 -18.18
C GLY A 218 -14.90 -2.31 -18.05
N GLY A 219 -15.11 -2.81 -16.83
CA GLY A 219 -15.83 -4.07 -16.60
C GLY A 219 -15.02 -5.32 -16.96
N LEU A 220 -15.72 -6.45 -17.16
CA LEU A 220 -15.15 -7.80 -17.21
C LEU A 220 -14.73 -8.26 -18.62
N GLU A 221 -15.23 -7.62 -19.66
CA GLU A 221 -15.15 -8.13 -21.02
C GLU A 221 -13.71 -8.12 -21.54
N GLY A 222 -13.28 -9.23 -22.16
CA GLY A 222 -11.93 -9.38 -22.70
C GLY A 222 -10.80 -9.59 -21.68
N ARG A 223 -11.10 -9.54 -20.38
CA ARG A 223 -10.09 -9.74 -19.32
C ARG A 223 -9.70 -11.20 -19.18
N TYR A 224 -8.39 -11.44 -19.02
CA TYR A 224 -7.89 -12.78 -18.76
C TYR A 224 -8.40 -13.28 -17.41
N ARG A 225 -9.05 -14.45 -17.40
CA ARG A 225 -9.52 -15.11 -16.18
C ARG A 225 -8.43 -16.03 -15.66
N PHE A 226 -8.05 -15.81 -14.42
CA PHE A 226 -7.06 -16.64 -13.77
C PHE A 226 -7.60 -18.05 -13.53
N PRO A 227 -6.79 -19.09 -13.78
CA PRO A 227 -7.16 -20.46 -13.47
C PRO A 227 -7.47 -20.63 -11.99
N GLN A 228 -8.65 -21.17 -11.69
CA GLN A 228 -9.11 -21.40 -10.33
C GLN A 228 -8.53 -22.69 -9.75
N GLY A 229 -8.26 -22.68 -8.45
CA GLY A 229 -7.73 -23.82 -7.69
C GLY A 229 -6.20 -23.81 -7.54
N THR A 230 -5.74 -24.39 -6.44
CA THR A 230 -4.30 -24.47 -6.13
C THR A 230 -3.62 -25.51 -7.03
N PRO A 231 -2.57 -25.15 -7.80
CA PRO A 231 -1.88 -26.11 -8.65
C PRO A 231 -1.25 -27.24 -7.85
N ARG A 232 -1.25 -28.44 -8.42
CA ARG A 232 -0.64 -29.60 -7.78
C ARG A 232 0.87 -29.58 -8.01
N GLY A 233 1.62 -29.35 -6.93
CA GLY A 233 3.08 -29.39 -6.91
C GLY A 233 3.75 -28.21 -7.64
N ALA A 234 5.07 -28.12 -7.47
CA ALA A 234 5.87 -26.99 -7.99
C ALA A 234 5.80 -26.86 -9.52
N GLN A 235 5.76 -27.97 -10.26
CA GLN A 235 5.65 -27.96 -11.72
C GLN A 235 4.31 -27.40 -12.20
N GLY A 236 3.20 -27.76 -11.53
CA GLY A 236 1.89 -27.22 -11.84
C GLY A 236 1.80 -25.72 -11.57
N ALA A 237 2.40 -25.25 -10.48
CA ALA A 237 2.49 -23.82 -10.18
C ALA A 237 3.29 -23.06 -11.24
N LYS A 238 4.45 -23.61 -11.65
CA LYS A 238 5.27 -23.02 -12.72
C LYS A 238 4.51 -22.92 -14.04
N ALA A 239 3.88 -24.01 -14.48
CA ALA A 239 3.13 -24.01 -15.73
C ALA A 239 1.98 -22.98 -15.75
N MET A 240 1.33 -22.77 -14.60
CA MET A 240 0.30 -21.72 -14.46
C MET A 240 0.89 -20.32 -14.53
N LEU A 241 2.01 -20.07 -13.86
CA LEU A 241 2.71 -18.78 -13.94
C LEU A 241 3.19 -18.49 -15.36
N ASP A 242 3.75 -19.49 -16.06
CA ASP A 242 4.16 -19.36 -17.47
C ASP A 242 2.97 -19.00 -18.39
N ASP A 243 1.76 -19.47 -18.07
CA ASP A 243 0.54 -19.13 -18.82
C ASP A 243 0.08 -17.69 -18.56
N ILE A 244 0.08 -17.28 -17.28
CA ILE A 244 -0.23 -15.90 -16.87
C ILE A 244 0.79 -14.91 -17.44
N GLU A 245 2.07 -15.29 -17.49
CA GLU A 245 3.13 -14.49 -18.11
C GLU A 245 2.93 -14.37 -19.62
N ARG A 246 2.56 -15.46 -20.30
CA ARG A 246 2.19 -15.43 -21.73
C ARG A 246 0.99 -14.54 -22.01
N ALA A 247 0.05 -14.42 -21.07
CA ALA A 247 -1.04 -13.44 -21.13
C ALA A 247 -0.59 -12.00 -20.82
N GLY A 248 0.64 -11.82 -20.33
CA GLY A 248 1.26 -10.54 -20.01
C GLY A 248 0.87 -9.98 -18.64
N MET A 249 0.42 -10.80 -17.69
CA MET A 249 -0.29 -10.36 -16.47
C MET A 249 0.43 -10.63 -15.14
N LEU A 250 1.71 -11.03 -15.18
CA LEU A 250 2.39 -11.53 -13.98
C LEU A 250 2.53 -10.46 -12.90
N TRP A 251 2.96 -9.24 -13.26
CA TRP A 251 3.32 -8.17 -12.31
C TRP A 251 3.10 -6.76 -12.87
N ARG A 252 2.00 -6.51 -13.58
CA ARG A 252 1.74 -5.14 -14.08
C ARG A 252 1.62 -4.19 -12.88
N ASP A 253 2.54 -3.24 -12.83
CA ASP A 253 2.48 -2.05 -12.00
C ASP A 253 1.40 -1.16 -12.63
N ASP A 254 0.12 -1.44 -12.34
CA ASP A 254 -1.00 -0.54 -12.68
C ASP A 254 -0.94 0.74 -11.84
#